data_AF-A0A399H6F4-F1
#
_entry.id   AF-A0A399H6F4-F1
#
_cell.length_a   1.000
_cell.length_b   1.000
_cell.length_c   1.000
_cell.angle_alpha   90.00
_cell.angle_beta   90.00
_cell.angle_gamma   90.00
#
_symmetry.space_group_name_H-M   'P 1'
#
loop_
_entity.id
_entity.type
_entity.pdbx_description
1 polymer ?
#
loop_
_entity_poly.entity_id
_entity_poly.type
_entity_poly.pdbx_seq_one_letter_code
_entity_poly.pdbx_strand_id
1 'polypeptide(L)'
;MPTGPEPVADPHRVLADCTDRALEREGIPMFLAFQSADARPAHEEPVRAEGARLATLVGHYRSALAPERADDDEPALIDVLQVMAVAHFTPGTTAAPNSEEQ
;
A
#
# COMPACT_ATOMS: atom_id res chain seq x y z
N MET A 1 -4.18 12.62 -18.76
CA MET A 1 -3.27 12.39 -17.61
C MET A 1 -3.67 11.07 -17.00
N PRO A 2 -2.83 10.03 -16.99
CA PRO A 2 -3.19 8.82 -16.26
C PRO A 2 -3.23 9.19 -14.77
N THR A 3 -4.43 9.13 -14.19
CA THR A 3 -4.64 9.28 -12.75
C THR A 3 -3.89 8.14 -12.07
N GLY A 4 -3.10 8.47 -11.05
CA GLY A 4 -2.40 7.45 -10.26
C GLY A 4 -3.39 6.51 -9.55
N PRO A 5 -2.90 5.47 -8.86
CA PRO A 5 -3.77 4.61 -8.07
C PRO A 5 -4.56 5.45 -7.06
N GLU A 6 -5.89 5.34 -7.12
CA GLU A 6 -6.79 6.02 -6.18
C GLU A 6 -6.82 5.25 -4.85
N PRO A 7 -6.85 5.93 -3.70
CA PRO A 7 -6.94 5.26 -2.42
C PRO A 7 -8.23 4.44 -2.32
N VAL A 8 -8.18 3.32 -1.61
CA VAL A 8 -9.38 2.54 -1.30
C VAL A 8 -10.28 3.32 -0.35
N ALA A 9 -11.59 3.14 -0.51
CA ALA A 9 -12.59 3.88 0.27
C ALA A 9 -12.56 3.54 1.77
N ASP A 10 -12.24 2.29 2.13
CA ASP A 10 -12.22 1.82 3.52
C ASP A 10 -10.88 1.10 3.82
N PRO A 11 -9.82 1.85 4.19
CA PRO A 11 -8.53 1.26 4.51
C PRO A 11 -8.55 0.47 5.82
N HIS A 12 -9.45 0.78 6.75
CA HIS A 12 -9.60 0.04 8.02
C HIS A 12 -10.10 -1.38 7.77
N ARG A 13 -11.06 -1.54 6.85
CA ARG A 13 -11.52 -2.88 6.42
C ARG A 13 -10.39 -3.69 5.78
N VAL A 14 -9.60 -3.09 4.89
CA VAL A 14 -8.47 -3.79 4.28
C VAL A 14 -7.46 -4.23 5.34
N LEU A 15 -7.19 -3.41 6.34
CA LEU A 15 -6.28 -3.76 7.44
C LEU A 15 -6.85 -4.88 8.32
N ALA A 16 -8.15 -4.86 8.60
CA ALA A 16 -8.83 -5.93 9.33
C ALA A 16 -8.71 -7.26 8.56
N ASP A 17 -9.01 -7.24 7.25
CA ASP A 17 -8.86 -8.41 6.38
C ASP A 17 -7.42 -8.94 6.34
N CYS A 18 -6.41 -8.05 6.44
CA CYS A 18 -5.00 -8.44 6.55
C CYS A 18 -4.69 -9.13 7.88
N THR A 19 -5.27 -8.63 8.97
CA THR A 19 -5.03 -9.12 10.33
C THR A 19 -5.68 -10.49 10.56
N ASP A 20 -6.82 -10.75 9.91
CA ASP A 20 -7.54 -12.02 10.00
C ASP A 20 -6.88 -13.17 9.23
N ARG A 21 -5.80 -12.90 8.48
CA ARG A 21 -5.10 -13.91 7.69
C ARG A 21 -4.40 -14.95 8.55
N ALA A 22 -4.54 -16.21 8.16
CA ALA A 22 -3.88 -17.33 8.82
C ALA A 22 -2.51 -17.59 8.16
N LEU A 23 -1.54 -16.73 8.46
CA LEU A 23 -0.21 -16.76 7.82
C LEU A 23 0.52 -18.11 7.97
N GLU A 24 0.24 -18.89 9.01
CA GLU A 24 0.79 -20.25 9.19
C GLU A 24 0.36 -21.22 8.07
N ARG A 25 -0.85 -21.03 7.53
CA ARG A 25 -1.40 -21.83 6.43
C ARG A 25 -1.04 -21.25 5.06
N GLU A 26 -0.99 -19.92 4.98
CA GLU A 26 -0.78 -19.20 3.71
C GLU A 26 0.70 -19.03 3.35
N GLY A 27 1.59 -19.07 4.36
CA GLY A 27 2.98 -18.64 4.23
C GLY A 27 3.13 -17.12 4.27
N ILE A 28 4.31 -16.64 4.66
CA ILE A 28 4.66 -15.22 4.63
C ILE A 28 5.38 -14.92 3.32
N PRO A 29 4.82 -14.11 2.40
CA PRO A 29 5.52 -13.69 1.20
C PRO A 29 6.79 -12.91 1.57
N MET A 30 7.94 -13.36 1.07
CA MET A 30 9.23 -12.73 1.33
C MET A 30 9.83 -12.22 0.03
N PHE A 31 10.10 -10.91 -0.04
CA PHE A 31 10.73 -10.27 -1.18
C PHE A 31 12.11 -9.75 -0.78
N LEU A 32 13.12 -10.07 -1.58
CA LEU A 32 14.48 -9.55 -1.45
C LEU A 32 14.71 -8.48 -2.51
N ALA A 33 14.80 -7.23 -2.07
CA ALA A 33 15.17 -6.13 -2.93
C ALA A 33 16.66 -5.81 -2.73
N PHE A 34 17.46 -5.97 -3.79
CA PHE A 34 18.86 -5.59 -3.80
C PHE A 34 19.03 -4.22 -4.45
N GLN A 35 19.59 -3.27 -3.69
CA GLN A 35 20.02 -1.99 -4.23
C GLN A 35 21.55 -1.93 -4.29
N SER A 36 22.10 -1.24 -5.28
CA SER A 36 23.54 -0.95 -5.28
C SER A 36 23.89 0.00 -4.13
N ALA A 37 25.12 -0.12 -3.61
CA ALA A 37 25.61 0.81 -2.59
C ALA A 37 25.64 2.27 -3.08
N ASP A 38 25.77 2.46 -4.39
CA ASP A 38 25.79 3.76 -5.06
C ASP A 38 24.43 4.21 -5.60
N ALA A 39 23.32 3.58 -5.17
CA ALA A 39 21.99 3.94 -5.62
C ALA A 39 21.71 5.42 -5.29
N ARG A 40 21.49 6.21 -6.35
CA ARG A 40 21.10 7.62 -6.24
C ARG A 40 19.60 7.74 -6.44
N PRO A 41 18.95 8.74 -5.83
CA PRO A 41 17.58 9.08 -6.17
C PRO A 41 17.45 9.25 -7.69
N ALA A 42 16.39 8.67 -8.26
CA ALA A 42 16.11 8.80 -9.67
C ALA A 42 15.98 10.29 -10.05
N HIS A 43 16.63 10.69 -11.14
CA HIS A 43 16.56 12.04 -11.67
C HIS A 43 15.56 12.15 -12.82
N GLU A 44 15.09 11.03 -13.37
CA GLU A 44 14.11 11.01 -14.43
C GLU A 44 12.75 11.53 -13.91
N GLU A 45 12.20 12.52 -14.61
CA GLU A 45 10.92 13.14 -14.25
C GLU A 45 9.77 12.14 -14.09
N PRO A 46 9.62 11.10 -14.94
CA PRO A 46 8.57 10.09 -14.75
C PRO A 46 8.66 9.35 -13.41
N VAL A 47 9.88 8.99 -12.98
CA VAL A 47 10.13 8.26 -11.73
C VAL A 47 9.88 9.17 -10.53
N ARG A 48 10.34 10.43 -10.60
CA ARG A 48 10.03 11.43 -9.56
C ARG A 48 8.52 11.68 -9.43
N ALA A 49 7.81 11.78 -10.55
CA ALA A 49 6.38 11.98 -10.56
C ALA A 49 5.65 10.76 -9.95
N GLU A 50 6.14 9.54 -10.20
CA GLU A 50 5.63 8.33 -9.54
C GLU A 50 5.87 8.34 -8.03
N GLY A 51 7.09 8.65 -7.59
CA GLY A 51 7.41 8.78 -6.17
C GLY A 51 6.54 9.80 -5.45
N ALA A 52 6.26 10.95 -6.08
CA ALA A 52 5.36 11.96 -5.51
C ALA A 52 3.91 11.45 -5.37
N ARG A 53 3.43 10.65 -6.32
CA ARG A 53 2.10 10.02 -6.24
C ARG A 53 2.04 9.00 -5.10
N LEU A 54 3.05 8.13 -4.99
CA LEU A 54 3.13 7.16 -3.90
C LEU A 54 3.22 7.84 -2.54
N ALA A 55 4.02 8.90 -2.40
CA ALA A 55 4.10 9.67 -1.16
C ALA A 55 2.76 10.30 -0.78
N THR A 56 2.00 10.81 -1.75
CA THR A 56 0.64 11.33 -1.53
C THR A 56 -0.29 10.22 -1.01
N LEU A 57 -0.20 9.03 -1.59
CA LEU A 57 -1.00 7.88 -1.20
C LEU A 57 -0.65 7.35 0.21
N VAL A 58 0.64 7.29 0.55
CA VAL A 58 1.12 6.99 1.91
C VAL A 58 0.53 7.99 2.90
N GLY A 59 0.61 9.29 2.60
CA GLY A 59 0.08 10.35 3.46
C GLY A 59 -1.44 10.26 3.67
N HIS A 60 -2.18 9.87 2.61
CA HIS A 60 -3.62 9.62 2.71
C HIS A 60 -3.93 8.50 3.70
N TYR A 61 -3.30 7.33 3.54
CA TYR A 61 -3.54 6.18 4.42
C TYR A 61 -3.06 6.41 5.85
N ARG A 62 -1.93 7.09 6.04
CA ARG A 62 -1.49 7.51 7.37
C ARG A 62 -2.56 8.36 8.07
N SER A 63 -3.09 9.35 7.36
CA SER A 63 -4.12 10.25 7.91
C SER A 63 -5.42 9.51 8.24
N ALA A 64 -5.77 8.47 7.47
CA ALA A 64 -6.98 7.68 7.67
C ALA A 64 -6.85 6.65 8.81
N LEU A 65 -5.71 5.98 8.92
CA LEU A 65 -5.50 4.87 9.85
C LEU A 65 -4.96 5.33 11.20
N ALA A 66 -4.06 6.32 11.21
CA ALA A 66 -3.27 6.69 12.38
C ALA A 66 -3.01 8.21 12.46
N PRO A 67 -4.05 9.08 12.43
CA PRO A 67 -3.89 10.54 12.36
C PRO A 67 -3.11 11.14 13.54
N GLU A 68 -3.23 10.52 14.72
CA GLU A 68 -2.62 11.01 15.96
C GLU A 68 -1.24 10.38 16.25
N ARG A 69 -0.74 9.49 15.38
CA ARG A 69 0.55 8.81 15.58
C ARG A 69 1.70 9.62 15.03
N ALA A 70 2.84 9.52 15.71
CA ALA A 70 4.08 10.16 15.29
C ALA A 70 4.55 9.58 13.93
N ASP A 71 5.35 10.36 13.19
CA ASP A 71 5.87 9.94 11.89
C ASP A 71 6.82 8.73 11.97
N ASP A 72 7.46 8.53 13.12
CA ASP A 72 8.39 7.44 13.40
C ASP A 72 7.76 6.26 14.18
N ASP A 73 6.42 6.24 14.33
CA ASP A 73 5.69 5.09 14.88
C ASP A 73 5.73 3.93 13.88
N GLU A 74 6.67 3.01 14.10
CA GLU A 74 6.90 1.84 13.24
C GLU A 74 5.65 0.96 13.08
N PRO A 75 4.88 0.60 14.13
CA PRO A 75 3.60 -0.08 13.97
C PRO A 75 2.63 0.63 13.03
N ALA A 76 2.46 1.95 13.17
CA ALA A 76 1.57 2.71 12.29
C ALA A 76 2.05 2.70 10.83
N LEU A 77 3.38 2.74 10.60
CA LEU A 77 3.95 2.60 9.27
C LEU A 77 3.69 1.20 8.68
N ILE A 78 3.82 0.14 9.47
CA ILE A 78 3.55 -1.24 9.03
C ILE A 78 2.10 -1.38 8.55
N ASP A 79 1.13 -0.86 9.31
CA ASP A 79 -0.29 -0.91 8.94
C ASP A 79 -0.56 -0.20 7.60
N VAL A 80 0.01 0.99 7.41
CA VAL A 80 -0.08 1.75 6.15
C VAL A 80 0.51 0.95 4.99
N LEU A 81 1.71 0.36 5.18
CA LEU A 81 2.38 -0.42 4.14
C LEU A 81 1.62 -1.71 3.80
N GLN A 82 0.98 -2.36 4.77
CA GLN A 82 0.13 -3.52 4.53
C GLN A 82 -1.08 -3.17 3.66
N VAL A 83 -1.81 -2.10 4.00
CA VAL A 83 -2.94 -1.64 3.18
C VAL A 83 -2.48 -1.28 1.77
N MET A 84 -1.35 -0.59 1.63
CA MET A 84 -0.79 -0.27 0.32
C MET A 84 -0.45 -1.52 -0.49
N ALA A 85 0.23 -2.50 0.11
CA ALA A 85 0.64 -3.73 -0.55
C ALA A 85 -0.56 -4.52 -1.09
N VAL A 86 -1.61 -4.67 -0.28
CA VAL A 86 -2.81 -5.42 -0.67
C VAL A 86 -3.66 -4.68 -1.70
N ALA A 87 -3.87 -3.38 -1.49
CA ALA A 87 -4.72 -2.59 -2.37
C ALA A 87 -4.12 -2.35 -3.76
N HIS A 88 -2.79 -2.19 -3.85
CA HIS A 88 -2.15 -1.65 -5.05
C HIS A 88 -1.09 -2.55 -5.70
N PHE A 89 -0.55 -3.52 -4.95
CA PHE A 89 0.59 -4.32 -5.41
C PHE A 89 0.32 -5.83 -5.43
N THR A 90 -0.85 -6.28 -4.96
CA THR A 90 -1.22 -7.70 -5.02
C THR A 90 -1.86 -8.03 -6.38
N PRO A 91 -1.28 -8.94 -7.17
CA PRO A 91 -1.86 -9.35 -8.45
C PRO A 91 -3.20 -10.05 -8.23
N GLY A 92 -4.28 -9.52 -8.81
CA GLY A 92 -5.62 -10.12 -8.75
C GLY A 92 -6.68 -9.31 -7.99
N THR A 93 -6.31 -8.21 -7.32
CA THR A 93 -7.27 -7.24 -6.74
C THR A 93 -7.89 -6.36 -7.84
N THR A 94 -8.43 -6.96 -8.90
CA THR A 94 -9.45 -6.30 -9.71
C THR A 94 -10.73 -6.36 -8.88
N ALA A 95 -11.22 -5.22 -8.41
CA ALA A 95 -12.49 -5.12 -7.69
C ALA A 95 -13.54 -5.97 -8.41
N ALA A 96 -14.06 -7.01 -7.73
CA ALA A 96 -15.18 -7.76 -8.23
C ALA A 96 -16.35 -6.77 -8.40
N PRO A 97 -16.93 -6.59 -9.61
CA PRO A 97 -18.17 -5.88 -9.71
C PRO A 97 -19.22 -6.73 -9.02
N ASN A 98 -19.75 -6.24 -7.89
CA ASN A 98 -20.99 -6.75 -7.35
C ASN A 98 -22.05 -6.68 -8.46
N SER A 99 -22.52 -7.84 -8.88
CA SER A 99 -23.80 -7.98 -9.54
C SER A 99 -24.42 -9.24 -8.95
N GLU A 100 -25.07 -9.04 -7.81
CA GLU A 100 -26.31 -9.75 -7.55
C GLU A 100 -27.22 -9.50 -8.75
N GLU A 101 -27.58 -10.53 -9.50
CA GLU A 101 -28.90 -10.63 -10.13
C GLU A 101 -29.16 -12.07 -10.59
N GLN A 102 -29.96 -12.75 -9.75
CA GLN A 102 -31.04 -13.71 -10.04
C GLN A 102 -30.71 -15.05 -10.73
#